data_AF-A0A528KV95-F1
#
_entry.id   AF-A0A528KV95-F1
#
_cell.length_a   1.000
_cell.length_b   1.000
_cell.length_c   1.000
_cell.angle_alpha   90.00
_cell.angle_beta   90.00
_cell.angle_gamma   90.00
#
_symmetry.space_group_name_H-M   'P 1'
#
loop_
_entity.id
_entity.type
_entity.pdbx_description
1 polymer ?
#
loop_
_entity_poly.entity_id
_entity_poly.type
_entity_poly.pdbx_seq_one_letter_code
_entity_poly.pdbx_strand_id
1 'polypeptide(L)' 'MVLDDEIEMVKGHVRLGEQHLLRQHELIAQLERDNLPTRLAIELLHQLEDMQALHRLHLSRLLRMAVDSEPSFTISRHFN' A
#
# COMPACT_ATOMS: atom_id res chain seq x y z
N MET A 1 5.45 -1.26 19.12
CA MET A 1 6.23 -1.53 17.90
C MET A 1 6.97 -0.25 17.56
N VAL A 2 8.22 -0.32 17.12
CA VAL A 2 8.98 0.88 16.73
C VAL A 2 8.44 1.35 15.38
N LEU A 3 8.39 2.66 15.13
CA LEU A 3 7.80 3.25 13.91
C LEU A 3 8.39 2.64 12.62
N ASP A 4 9.70 2.34 12.63
CA ASP A 4 10.39 1.71 11.51
C ASP A 4 9.88 0.29 11.23
N ASP A 5 9.64 -0.51 12.28
CA ASP A 5 9.08 -1.86 12.14
C ASP A 5 7.67 -1.82 11.53
N GLU A 6 6.87 -0.82 11.92
CA GLU A 6 5.51 -0.62 11.39
C GLU A 6 5.56 -0.24 9.91
N ILE A 7 6.48 0.65 9.53
CA ILE A 7 6.68 1.05 8.13
C ILE A 7 7.07 -0.17 7.28
N GLU A 8 8.02 -0.98 7.74
CA GLU A 8 8.46 -2.16 6.98
C GLU A 8 7.35 -3.22 6.87
N MET A 9 6.57 -3.42 7.92
CA MET A 9 5.40 -4.29 7.88
C MET A 9 4.39 -3.82 6.83
N VAL A 10 4.03 -2.54 6.83
CA VAL A 10 3.02 -2.00 5.92
C VAL A 10 3.54 -1.96 4.48
N LYS A 11 4.82 -1.67 4.23
CA LYS A 11 5.46 -1.83 2.91
C LYS A 11 5.29 -3.26 2.38
N GLY A 12 5.49 -4.26 3.24
CA GLY A 12 5.26 -5.66 2.91
C GLY A 12 3.82 -5.94 2.47
N HIS A 13 2.83 -5.41 3.21
CA HIS A 13 1.42 -5.55 2.88
C HIS A 13 1.05 -4.87 1.57
N VAL A 14 1.54 -3.64 1.34
CA VAL A 14 1.31 -2.92 0.08
C VAL A 14 1.85 -3.73 -1.11
N ARG A 15 3.10 -4.21 -1.02
CA ARG A 15 3.71 -5.00 -2.09
C ARG A 15 2.94 -6.30 -2.36
N LEU A 16 2.54 -7.02 -1.30
CA LEU A 16 1.80 -8.27 -1.45
C LEU A 16 0.41 -8.02 -2.06
N GLY A 17 -0.29 -6.97 -1.61
CA GLY A 17 -1.58 -6.58 -2.17
C GLY A 17 -1.50 -6.23 -3.66
N GLU A 18 -0.44 -5.55 -4.11
CA GLU A 18 -0.22 -5.24 -5.54
C GLU A 18 -0.05 -6.51 -6.39
N GLN A 19 0.70 -7.48 -5.88
CA GLN A 19 0.85 -8.78 -6.53
C GLN A 19 -0.48 -9.53 -6.63
N HIS A 20 -1.29 -9.50 -5.57
CA HIS A 20 -2.62 -10.10 -5.57
C HIS A 20 -3.58 -9.42 -6.54
N LEU A 21 -3.62 -8.08 -6.57
CA LEU A 21 -4.49 -7.35 -7.50
C LEU A 21 -4.14 -7.66 -8.97
N LEU A 22 -2.85 -7.63 -9.33
CA LEU A 22 -2.41 -8.04 -10.67
C LEU A 22 -2.90 -9.45 -11.00
N ARG A 23 -2.73 -10.40 -10.08
CA ARG A 23 -3.19 -11.77 -10.28
C ARG A 23 -4.71 -11.88 -10.42
N GLN A 24 -5.48 -11.12 -9.64
CA GLN A 24 -6.94 -11.12 -9.73
C GLN A 24 -7.42 -10.56 -11.07
N HIS A 25 -6.81 -9.48 -11.59
CA HIS A 25 -7.12 -8.99 -12.93
C HIS A 25 -6.82 -10.05 -14.01
N GLU A 26 -5.68 -10.74 -13.93
CA GLU A 26 -5.34 -11.83 -14.86
C GLU A 26 -6.37 -12.96 -14.83
N LEU A 27 -6.79 -13.38 -13.64
CA LEU A 27 -7.77 -14.44 -13.45
C LEU A 27 -9.14 -14.04 -14.01
N ILE A 28 -9.60 -12.81 -13.74
CA ILE A 28 -10.86 -12.31 -14.30
C ILE A 28 -10.80 -12.26 -15.82
N ALA A 29 -9.71 -11.74 -16.40
CA ALA A 29 -9.54 -11.72 -17.85
C ALA A 29 -9.53 -13.13 -18.46
N GLN A 30 -9.01 -14.14 -17.75
CA GLN A 30 -9.08 -15.54 -18.18
C GLN A 30 -10.52 -16.06 -18.15
N LEU A 31 -11.27 -15.82 -17.06
CA LEU A 31 -12.67 -16.21 -16.97
C LEU A 31 -13.51 -15.59 -18.09
N GLU A 32 -13.27 -14.32 -18.44
CA GLU A 32 -13.94 -13.65 -19.56
C GLU A 32 -13.64 -14.31 -20.89
N ARG A 33 -12.37 -14.67 -21.17
CA ARG A 33 -11.98 -15.39 -22.39
C ARG A 33 -12.67 -16.76 -22.50
N ASP A 34 -12.87 -17.42 -21.36
CA ASP A 34 -13.49 -18.73 -21.28
C ASP A 34 -15.03 -18.66 -21.28
N ASN A 35 -15.63 -17.46 -21.42
CA ASN A 35 -17.07 -17.20 -21.29
C ASN A 35 -17.66 -17.69 -19.95
N LEU A 36 -16.86 -17.63 -18.88
CA LEU A 36 -17.29 -17.99 -17.53
C LEU A 36 -17.83 -16.77 -16.78
N PRO A 37 -18.76 -16.95 -15.81
CA PRO A 37 -19.31 -15.84 -15.04
C PRO A 37 -18.24 -15.11 -14.20
N THR A 38 -18.13 -13.78 -14.37
CA THR A 38 -17.13 -12.96 -13.66
C THR A 38 -17.69 -11.98 -12.64
N ARG A 39 -19.02 -11.83 -12.55
CA ARG A 39 -19.67 -10.82 -11.71
C ARG A 39 -19.15 -10.79 -10.27
N LEU A 40 -19.18 -11.92 -9.58
CA LEU A 40 -18.73 -12.01 -8.19
C LEU A 40 -17.22 -11.78 -8.05
N ALA A 41 -16.43 -12.21 -9.03
CA ALA A 41 -14.99 -11.99 -9.02
C ALA A 41 -14.64 -10.50 -9.17
N ILE A 42 -15.38 -9.77 -10.00
CA ILE A 42 -15.25 -8.31 -10.17
C ILE A 42 -15.70 -7.59 -8.89
N GLU A 43 -16.83 -7.98 -8.29
CA GLU A 43 -17.29 -7.40 -7.02
C GLU A 43 -16.25 -7.59 -5.90
N LEU A 44 -15.63 -8.77 -5.80
CA LEU A 44 -14.54 -9.04 -4.86
C LEU A 44 -13.28 -8.22 -5.20
N LEU A 45 -12.91 -8.11 -6.47
CA LEU A 45 -11.74 -7.34 -6.90
C LEU A 45 -11.85 -5.88 -6.44
N HIS A 46 -13.01 -5.23 -6.62
CA HIS A 46 -13.20 -3.86 -6.15
C HIS A 46 -13.01 -3.72 -4.63
N GLN A 47 -13.47 -4.70 -3.84
CA GLN A 47 -13.25 -4.69 -2.38
C GLN A 47 -11.76 -4.80 -2.03
N LEU A 48 -11.00 -5.60 -2.78
CA LEU A 48 -9.57 -5.73 -2.59
C LEU A 48 -8.82 -4.46 -3.00
N GLU A 49 -9.26 -3.79 -4.07
CA GLU A 49 -8.70 -2.50 -4.51
C GLU A 49 -8.94 -1.40 -3.47
N ASP A 50 -10.15 -1.32 -2.91
CA ASP A 50 -10.49 -0.40 -1.83
C ASP A 50 -9.61 -0.65 -0.58
N MET A 51 -9.46 -1.91 -0.17
CA MET A 51 -8.57 -2.29 0.93
C MET A 51 -7.11 -1.91 0.64
N GLN A 52 -6.64 -2.11 -0.58
CA GLN A 52 -5.28 -1.77 -0.97
C GLN A 52 -5.04 -0.25 -0.95
N ALA A 53 -6.04 0.55 -1.31
CA ALA A 53 -5.96 2.00 -1.20
C ALA A 53 -5.78 2.44 0.26
N LEU A 54 -6.46 1.77 1.21
CA LEU A 54 -6.28 2.03 2.64
C LEU A 54 -4.87 1.69 3.13
N HIS A 55 -4.28 0.58 2.68
CA HIS A 55 -2.89 0.23 3.00
C HIS A 55 -1.90 1.27 2.48
N ARG A 56 -2.06 1.76 1.24
CA ARG A 56 -1.21 2.81 0.67
C ARG A 56 -1.33 4.13 1.43
N LEU A 57 -2.56 4.50 1.82
CA LEU A 57 -2.81 5.69 2.62
C LEU A 57 -2.16 5.56 4.00
N HIS A 58 -2.26 4.39 4.64
CA HIS A 58 -1.62 4.13 5.92
C HIS A 58 -0.11 4.24 5.84
N LEU A 59 0.52 3.62 4.84
CA LEU A 59 1.96 3.75 4.60
C LEU A 59 2.38 5.21 4.42
N SER A 60 1.62 5.98 3.63
CA SER A 60 1.90 7.40 3.40
C SER A 60 1.88 8.22 4.69
N ARG A 61 1.00 7.88 5.64
CA ARG A 61 0.94 8.54 6.96
C ARG A 61 2.14 8.18 7.82
N LEU A 62 2.53 6.91 7.87
CA LEU A 62 3.69 6.47 8.64
C LEU A 62 4.99 7.11 8.13
N LEU A 63 5.17 7.16 6.80
CA LEU A 63 6.33 7.81 6.19
C LEU A 63 6.40 9.30 6.53
N ARG A 64 5.25 10.00 6.56
CA ARG A 64 5.19 11.40 6.98
C ARG A 64 5.60 11.55 8.46
N MET A 65 5.08 10.69 9.33
CA MET A 65 5.44 10.71 10.75
C MET A 65 6.94 10.48 10.97
N ALA A 66 7.57 9.60 10.19
CA ALA A 66 9.00 9.36 10.28
C ALA A 66 9.81 10.61 9.92
N VAL A 67 9.45 11.30 8.82
CA VAL A 67 10.08 12.57 8.41
C VAL A 67 9.89 13.65 9.48
N ASP A 68 8.69 13.78 10.03
CA ASP A 68 8.39 14.78 11.06
C ASP A 68 9.09 14.49 12.40
N SER A 69 9.47 13.21 12.63
CA SER A 69 10.13 12.76 13.86
C SER A 69 11.67 12.81 13.79
N GLU A 70 12.26 12.97 12.60
CA GLU A 70 13.69 13.26 12.48
C GLU A 70 13.95 14.71 12.90
N PRO A 71 14.70 14.98 13.98
CA PRO A 71 14.98 16.35 14.41
C PRO A 71 15.82 17.03 13.32
N SER A 72 15.29 18.14 12.79
CA SER A 72 15.99 19.03 11.87
C SER A 72 17.36 19.43 12.45
N PHE A 73 18.41 18.72 12.04
CA PHE A 73 19.79 19.09 12.34
C PHE A 73 20.20 20.19 11.36
N THR A 74 19.86 21.44 11.66
CA THR A 74 20.43 22.71 11.14
C THR A 74 19.54 23.83 11.69
N ILE A 75 19.98 24.80 12.50
CA ILE A 75 21.09 25.72 12.33
C ILE A 75 21.57 26.14 13.73
N SER A 76 22.77 25.75 14.13
CA SER A 76 23.55 26.54 15.09
C SER A 76 24.69 27.19 14.31
N ARG A 77 24.36 28.30 13.62
CA ARG A 77 25.39 29.25 13.20
C ARG A 77 25.66 30.17 14.39
N HIS A 78 26.65 29.77 15.18
CA HIS A 78 27.38 30.70 16.03
C HIS A 78 27.99 31.77 15.11
N PHE A 79 27.47 32.98 15.14
CA PHE A 79 28.19 34.15 14.66
C PHE A 79 28.96 34.71 15.86
N ASN A 80 30.29 34.70 15.75
CA ASN A 80 31.19 35.49 16.60
C ASN A 80 31.02 36.98 16.32
#